data_AF-A0A538DPT9-F1
#
_entry.id   AF-A0A538DPT9-F1
#
_cell.length_a   1.000
_cell.length_b   1.000
_cell.length_c   1.000
_cell.angle_alpha   90.00
_cell.angle_beta   90.00
_cell.angle_gamma   90.00
#
_symmetry.space_group_name_H-M   'P 1'
#
loop_
_entity.id
_entity.type
_entity.pdbx_description
1 polymer ?
#
loop_
_entity_poly.entity_id
_entity_poly.type
_entity_poly.pdbx_seq_one_letter_code
_entity_poly.pdbx_strand_id
1 'polypeptide(L)'
;MHLADVPLILLLLGLAAYAVLGGADFGAGFWQLWGGRGEREKSIREHAHHAMGPVWETNHVWLIFVLVIAWTAYPTAFASIASTLSVPLFIAGIGIVMRGTAYALRSGAATAREQRGIEVGFAISSILTPFALGAVIGAIASGRVPVGNARGDLATSWLNETSIFIGVLAVATAAYLAAVYLAADAARIGRPDLERAFRVRAIATGIVAGALALGGLAIVHDDARRIWDGLTTGAGLGAVVVSGLAGVATMLLVLRSRYEFARVTAAVAVAVIVAGWALAQRPDILPGLTIEEAAASHSALVAVIVGVGLGAVLLLPSLALLFGLFLRGRFDPHVVEPEPVRVSAPRAAHVRPQLGLSALACLVVGGTLTFFFETSWAHIIGVSALLAFVGLGFVALAALVAAGDQSD
;
A
#
# COMPACT_ATOMS: atom_id res chain seq x y z
N MET A 1 1.21 5.35 26.32
CA MET A 1 1.91 5.24 25.03
C MET A 1 3.30 5.82 25.23
N HIS A 2 4.31 4.98 25.13
CA HIS A 2 5.70 5.41 25.12
C HIS A 2 6.01 6.04 23.75
N LEU A 3 7.03 6.88 23.67
CA LEU A 3 7.43 7.51 22.39
C LEU A 3 7.72 6.44 21.31
N ALA A 4 8.24 5.29 21.73
CA ALA A 4 8.52 4.13 20.89
C ALA A 4 7.26 3.49 20.29
N ASP A 5 6.05 3.76 20.78
CA ASP A 5 4.82 3.22 20.19
C ASP A 5 4.38 3.98 18.93
N VAL A 6 4.75 5.26 18.81
CA VAL A 6 4.26 6.13 17.72
C VAL A 6 4.81 5.69 16.36
N PRO A 7 6.13 5.44 16.18
CA PRO A 7 6.65 4.93 14.91
C PRO A 7 6.10 3.55 14.55
N LEU A 8 5.79 2.70 15.54
CA LEU A 8 5.17 1.40 15.30
C LEU A 8 3.77 1.57 14.72
N ILE A 9 2.95 2.49 15.25
CA ILE A 9 1.63 2.79 14.69
C ILE A 9 1.78 3.30 13.25
N LEU A 10 2.73 4.20 13.00
CA LEU A 10 3.00 4.71 11.65
C LEU A 10 3.42 3.58 10.70
N LEU A 11 4.31 2.69 11.14
CA LEU A 11 4.73 1.51 10.38
C LEU A 11 3.53 0.62 10.04
N LEU A 12 2.64 0.35 11.00
CA LEU A 12 1.44 -0.46 10.77
C LEU A 12 0.44 0.22 9.84
N LEU A 13 0.29 1.54 9.91
CA LEU A 13 -0.52 2.30 8.95
C LEU A 13 0.06 2.20 7.54
N GLY A 14 1.37 2.35 7.38
CA GLY A 14 2.06 2.16 6.10
C GLY A 14 1.93 0.73 5.57
N LEU A 15 2.08 -0.28 6.44
CA LEU A 15 1.95 -1.68 6.07
C LEU A 15 0.50 -2.02 5.68
N ALA A 16 -0.49 -1.50 6.42
CA ALA A 16 -1.89 -1.66 6.09
C ALA A 16 -2.24 -0.96 4.76
N ALA A 17 -1.75 0.27 4.55
CA ALA A 17 -1.93 0.98 3.28
C ALA A 17 -1.31 0.22 2.11
N TYR A 18 -0.11 -0.34 2.27
CA TYR A 18 0.52 -1.18 1.26
C TYR A 18 -0.22 -2.51 1.03
N ALA A 19 -0.68 -3.17 2.10
CA ALA A 19 -1.45 -4.41 1.98
C ALA A 19 -2.79 -4.19 1.26
N VAL A 20 -3.46 -3.06 1.49
CA VAL A 20 -4.73 -2.71 0.84
C VAL A 20 -4.53 -2.24 -0.60
N LEU A 21 -3.75 -1.18 -0.80
CA LEU A 21 -3.60 -0.53 -2.10
C LEU A 21 -2.64 -1.31 -3.00
N GLY A 22 -1.51 -1.76 -2.45
CA GLY A 22 -0.59 -2.68 -3.11
C GLY A 22 -1.23 -4.03 -3.38
N GLY A 23 -1.98 -4.58 -2.42
CA GLY A 23 -2.70 -5.85 -2.61
C GLY A 23 -3.68 -5.81 -3.78
N ALA A 24 -4.45 -4.73 -3.94
CA ALA A 24 -5.36 -4.58 -5.09
C ALA A 24 -4.60 -4.56 -6.43
N ASP A 25 -3.45 -3.90 -6.48
CA ASP A 25 -2.61 -3.83 -7.69
C ASP A 25 -1.91 -5.18 -8.00
N PHE A 26 -1.34 -5.87 -7.01
CA PHE A 26 -0.82 -7.23 -7.18
C PHE A 26 -1.91 -8.21 -7.61
N GLY A 27 -3.09 -8.14 -7.00
CA GLY A 27 -4.21 -9.01 -7.35
C GLY A 27 -4.76 -8.76 -8.75
N ALA A 28 -4.65 -7.54 -9.29
CA ALA A 28 -5.02 -7.28 -10.66
C ALA A 28 -4.11 -8.01 -11.66
N GLY A 29 -2.80 -8.12 -11.35
CA GLY A 29 -1.88 -8.97 -12.11
C GLY A 29 -2.19 -10.46 -12.01
N PHE A 30 -2.66 -10.93 -10.85
CA PHE A 30 -3.18 -12.29 -10.70
C PHE A 30 -4.37 -12.56 -11.64
N TRP A 31 -5.33 -11.63 -11.72
CA TRP A 31 -6.47 -11.76 -12.61
C TRP A 31 -6.12 -11.63 -14.10
N GLN A 32 -5.02 -10.95 -14.43
CA GLN A 32 -4.53 -10.93 -15.81
C GLN A 32 -4.04 -12.33 -16.25
N LEU A 33 -3.39 -13.09 -15.36
CA LEU A 33 -2.95 -14.46 -15.64
C LEU A 33 -4.12 -15.42 -15.83
N TRP A 34 -5.10 -15.33 -14.93
CA TRP A 34 -6.34 -16.13 -14.97
C TRP A 34 -7.40 -15.55 -15.92
N GLY A 35 -7.01 -14.55 -16.70
CA GLY A 35 -7.87 -13.85 -17.62
C GLY A 35 -8.42 -14.75 -18.71
N GLY A 36 -7.69 -15.79 -19.17
CA GLY A 36 -8.06 -16.65 -20.30
C GLY A 36 -7.72 -16.03 -21.67
N ARG A 37 -8.14 -16.64 -22.79
CA ARG A 37 -7.63 -16.31 -24.15
C ARG A 37 -8.64 -15.76 -25.17
N GLY A 38 -9.92 -15.66 -24.83
CA GLY A 38 -10.93 -15.08 -25.72
C GLY A 38 -10.99 -13.54 -25.67
N GLU A 39 -11.92 -12.96 -26.43
CA GLU A 39 -12.12 -11.51 -26.48
C GLU A 39 -12.67 -10.95 -25.16
N ARG A 40 -13.56 -11.70 -24.49
CA ARG A 40 -14.08 -11.33 -23.17
C ARG A 40 -12.97 -11.29 -22.13
N GLU A 41 -12.07 -12.27 -22.22
CA GLU A 41 -10.89 -12.43 -21.39
C GLU A 41 -9.88 -11.31 -21.62
N LYS A 42 -9.72 -10.87 -22.88
CA LYS A 42 -8.93 -9.69 -23.23
C LYS A 42 -9.49 -8.42 -22.59
N SER A 43 -10.81 -8.21 -22.65
CA SER A 43 -11.45 -7.06 -21.99
C SER A 43 -11.25 -7.08 -20.47
N ILE A 44 -11.24 -8.25 -19.84
CA ILE A 44 -10.94 -8.40 -18.40
C ILE A 44 -9.49 -7.99 -18.10
N ARG A 45 -8.51 -8.44 -18.91
CA ARG A 45 -7.10 -8.08 -18.73
C ARG A 45 -6.85 -6.57 -18.91
N GLU A 46 -7.45 -5.99 -19.95
CA GLU A 46 -7.31 -4.57 -20.26
C GLU A 46 -7.95 -3.69 -19.19
N HIS A 47 -9.12 -4.08 -18.67
CA HIS A 47 -9.77 -3.41 -17.55
C HIS A 47 -8.90 -3.45 -16.30
N ALA A 48 -8.38 -4.64 -15.95
CA ALA A 48 -7.50 -4.82 -14.79
C ALA A 48 -6.23 -3.96 -14.87
N HIS A 49 -5.69 -3.76 -16.07
CA HIS A 49 -4.50 -2.95 -16.27
C HIS A 49 -4.78 -1.44 -16.16
N HIS A 50 -5.79 -0.92 -16.87
CA HIS A 50 -6.09 0.52 -16.86
C HIS A 50 -6.55 1.01 -15.47
N ALA A 51 -7.38 0.23 -14.78
CA ALA A 51 -7.89 0.60 -13.47
C ALA A 51 -6.78 0.70 -12.39
N MET A 52 -5.60 0.11 -12.63
CA MET A 52 -4.54 -0.03 -11.63
C MET A 52 -3.27 0.78 -11.91
N GLY A 53 -3.13 1.36 -13.10
CA GLY A 53 -1.94 2.13 -13.49
C GLY A 53 -1.54 3.21 -12.47
N PRO A 54 -2.42 4.17 -12.12
CA PRO A 54 -2.11 5.22 -11.14
C PRO A 54 -1.87 4.69 -9.71
N VAL A 55 -2.49 3.55 -9.39
CA VAL A 55 -2.38 2.92 -8.07
C VAL A 55 -0.98 2.34 -7.87
N TRP A 56 -0.42 1.68 -8.90
CA TRP A 56 0.93 1.10 -8.85
C TRP A 56 2.03 2.11 -8.50
N GLU A 57 2.02 3.27 -9.18
CA GLU A 57 3.03 4.33 -8.97
C GLU A 57 3.01 4.84 -7.52
N THR A 58 1.80 4.96 -6.95
CA THR A 58 1.60 5.42 -5.58
C THR A 58 1.96 4.36 -4.54
N ASN A 59 1.73 3.08 -4.85
CA ASN A 59 1.80 2.01 -3.86
C ASN A 59 3.20 1.83 -3.24
N HIS A 60 4.25 1.96 -4.04
CA HIS A 60 5.61 1.70 -3.58
C HIS A 60 6.11 2.70 -2.55
N VAL A 61 5.49 3.89 -2.49
CA VAL A 61 5.80 4.89 -1.46
C VAL A 61 5.55 4.34 -0.06
N TRP A 62 4.48 3.55 0.12
CA TRP A 62 4.16 2.93 1.42
C TRP A 62 5.19 1.87 1.84
N LEU A 63 5.67 1.06 0.90
CA LEU A 63 6.69 0.05 1.20
C LEU A 63 8.02 0.72 1.59
N ILE A 64 8.47 1.71 0.83
CA ILE A 64 9.69 2.46 1.16
C ILE A 64 9.53 3.18 2.50
N PHE A 65 8.37 3.78 2.75
CA PHE A 65 8.04 4.38 4.04
C PHE A 65 8.19 3.37 5.19
N VAL A 66 7.57 2.19 5.09
CA VAL A 66 7.69 1.13 6.11
C VAL A 66 9.15 0.74 6.35
N LEU A 67 9.94 0.54 5.28
CA LEU A 67 11.35 0.18 5.39
C LEU A 67 12.18 1.27 6.07
N VAL A 68 11.97 2.53 5.71
CA VAL A 68 12.69 3.67 6.29
C VAL A 68 12.32 3.85 7.76
N ILE A 69 11.04 3.73 8.13
CA ILE A 69 10.61 3.82 9.53
C ILE A 69 11.16 2.65 10.34
N ALA A 70 11.09 1.41 9.82
CA ALA A 70 11.67 0.26 10.50
C ALA A 70 13.18 0.44 10.73
N TRP A 71 13.91 0.89 9.71
CA TRP A 71 15.35 1.10 9.81
C TRP A 71 15.73 2.22 10.77
N THR A 72 15.04 3.35 10.74
CA THR A 72 15.38 4.53 11.53
C THR A 72 14.88 4.47 12.98
N ALA A 73 13.68 3.93 13.20
CA ALA A 73 13.07 3.84 14.52
C ALA A 73 13.42 2.54 15.27
N TYR A 74 13.69 1.43 14.55
CA TYR A 74 13.99 0.12 15.14
C TYR A 74 15.20 -0.56 14.45
N PRO A 75 16.39 0.07 14.48
CA PRO A 75 17.54 -0.36 13.67
C PRO A 75 18.00 -1.79 13.97
N THR A 76 17.94 -2.23 15.23
CA THR A 76 18.30 -3.59 15.64
C THR A 76 17.34 -4.62 15.04
N ALA A 77 16.03 -4.38 15.13
CA ALA A 77 15.03 -5.24 14.53
C ALA A 77 15.15 -5.26 13.00
N PHE A 78 15.34 -4.09 12.37
CA PHE A 78 15.54 -3.99 10.93
C PHE A 78 16.75 -4.78 10.45
N ALA A 79 17.90 -4.65 11.11
CA ALA A 79 19.12 -5.37 10.75
C ALA A 79 18.94 -6.88 10.85
N SER A 80 18.27 -7.36 11.90
CA SER A 80 17.95 -8.79 12.08
C SER A 80 17.03 -9.34 10.99
N ILE A 81 15.95 -8.61 10.69
CA ILE A 81 14.98 -8.97 9.65
C ILE A 81 15.66 -8.97 8.28
N ALA A 82 16.34 -7.88 7.92
CA ALA A 82 16.93 -7.71 6.60
C ALA A 82 18.05 -8.73 6.32
N SER A 83 18.87 -9.05 7.32
CA SER A 83 19.95 -10.03 7.16
C SER A 83 19.43 -11.46 7.09
N THR A 84 18.51 -11.84 7.99
CA THR A 84 17.94 -13.19 8.05
C THR A 84 17.05 -13.49 6.85
N LEU A 85 16.23 -12.52 6.45
CA LEU A 85 15.19 -12.68 5.41
C LEU A 85 15.59 -12.02 4.09
N SER A 86 16.89 -11.89 3.84
CA SER A 86 17.43 -11.29 2.61
C SER A 86 16.95 -12.00 1.35
N VAL A 87 16.82 -13.34 1.36
CA VAL A 87 16.34 -14.13 0.22
C VAL A 87 14.89 -13.76 -0.18
N PRO A 88 13.87 -13.87 0.69
CA PRO A 88 12.51 -13.50 0.32
C PRO A 88 12.37 -11.99 0.05
N LEU A 89 13.11 -11.13 0.74
CA LEU A 89 13.14 -9.69 0.43
C LEU A 89 13.70 -9.41 -0.97
N PHE A 90 14.75 -10.13 -1.38
CA PHE A 90 15.33 -10.01 -2.71
C PHE A 90 14.38 -10.54 -3.79
N ILE A 91 13.70 -11.66 -3.53
CA ILE A 91 12.63 -12.19 -4.38
C ILE A 91 11.52 -11.14 -4.58
N ALA A 92 11.07 -10.51 -3.48
CA ALA A 92 10.07 -9.44 -3.55
C ALA A 92 10.57 -8.25 -4.38
N GLY A 93 11.83 -7.83 -4.18
CA GLY A 93 12.49 -6.76 -4.93
C GLY A 93 12.59 -7.04 -6.43
N ILE A 94 13.01 -8.25 -6.82
CA ILE A 94 13.02 -8.68 -8.23
C ILE A 94 11.62 -8.60 -8.81
N GLY A 95 10.61 -9.09 -8.09
CA GLY A 95 9.22 -9.01 -8.55
C GLY A 95 8.77 -7.56 -8.76
N ILE A 96 9.09 -6.64 -7.85
CA ILE A 96 8.77 -5.22 -8.00
C ILE A 96 9.45 -4.63 -9.25
N VAL A 97 10.74 -4.91 -9.46
CA VAL A 97 11.48 -4.45 -10.65
C VAL A 97 10.85 -5.00 -11.93
N MET A 98 10.55 -6.30 -11.97
CA MET A 98 9.90 -6.93 -13.11
C MET A 98 8.54 -6.30 -13.44
N ARG A 99 7.74 -5.93 -12.43
CA ARG A 99 6.47 -5.23 -12.64
C ARG A 99 6.67 -3.83 -13.22
N GLY A 100 7.62 -3.06 -12.68
CA GLY A 100 7.95 -1.72 -13.21
C GLY A 100 8.45 -1.79 -14.65
N THR A 101 9.32 -2.76 -14.95
CA THR A 101 9.78 -3.03 -16.32
C THR A 101 8.62 -3.41 -17.24
N ALA A 102 7.70 -4.25 -16.78
CA ALA A 102 6.54 -4.66 -17.57
C ALA A 102 5.60 -3.48 -17.89
N TYR A 103 5.36 -2.57 -16.95
CA TYR A 103 4.60 -1.33 -17.21
C TYR A 103 5.31 -0.44 -18.24
N ALA A 104 6.61 -0.23 -18.10
CA ALA A 104 7.39 0.64 -18.99
C ALA A 104 7.51 0.08 -20.42
N LEU A 105 7.69 -1.23 -20.57
CA LEU A 105 7.92 -1.85 -21.88
C LEU A 105 6.62 -2.18 -22.65
N ARG A 106 5.45 -2.17 -21.98
CA ARG A 106 4.20 -2.58 -22.62
C ARG A 106 3.78 -1.69 -23.79
N SER A 107 3.99 -0.38 -23.69
CA SER A 107 3.66 0.58 -24.76
C SER A 107 4.58 0.46 -25.97
N GLY A 108 5.80 -0.07 -25.80
CA GLY A 108 6.79 -0.27 -26.85
C GLY A 108 6.79 -1.67 -27.48
N ALA A 109 5.92 -2.58 -27.03
CA ALA A 109 5.91 -3.96 -27.49
C ALA A 109 5.29 -4.09 -28.89
N ALA A 110 6.12 -4.34 -29.91
CA ALA A 110 5.74 -4.38 -31.32
C ALA A 110 5.18 -5.74 -31.77
N THR A 111 5.58 -6.84 -31.12
CA THR A 111 5.16 -8.19 -31.48
C THR A 111 4.29 -8.86 -30.41
N ALA A 112 3.41 -9.77 -30.84
CA ALA A 112 2.58 -10.56 -29.93
C ALA A 112 3.40 -11.44 -28.97
N ARG A 113 4.63 -11.83 -29.36
CA ARG A 113 5.54 -12.62 -28.51
C ARG A 113 6.14 -11.77 -27.40
N GLU A 114 6.54 -10.53 -27.69
CA GLU A 114 7.04 -9.58 -26.70
C GLU A 114 5.94 -9.19 -25.70
N GLN A 115 4.75 -8.86 -26.19
CA GLN A 115 3.59 -8.57 -25.34
C GLN A 115 3.31 -9.71 -24.38
N ARG A 116 3.36 -10.96 -24.87
CA ARG A 116 3.14 -12.15 -24.04
C ARG A 116 4.25 -12.35 -23.00
N GLY A 117 5.52 -12.10 -23.36
CA GLY A 117 6.62 -12.17 -22.40
C GLY A 117 6.45 -11.16 -21.26
N ILE A 118 6.05 -9.93 -21.60
CA ILE A 118 5.76 -8.85 -20.65
C ILE A 118 4.58 -9.22 -19.74
N GLU A 119 3.47 -9.70 -20.32
CA GLU A 119 2.28 -10.13 -19.55
C GLU A 119 2.59 -11.27 -18.58
N VAL A 120 3.37 -12.27 -19.00
CA VAL A 120 3.78 -13.39 -18.14
C VAL A 120 4.70 -12.91 -17.03
N GLY A 121 5.69 -12.07 -17.34
CA GLY A 121 6.59 -11.49 -16.33
C GLY A 121 5.82 -10.66 -15.30
N PHE A 122 4.85 -9.87 -15.73
CA PHE A 122 3.96 -9.10 -14.87
C PHE A 122 3.11 -10.00 -13.97
N ALA A 123 2.52 -11.05 -14.53
CA ALA A 123 1.69 -11.99 -13.78
C ALA A 123 2.48 -12.76 -12.71
N ILE A 124 3.65 -13.31 -13.05
CA ILE A 124 4.48 -14.09 -12.12
C ILE A 124 4.94 -13.19 -10.96
N SER A 125 5.45 -12.01 -11.28
CA SER A 125 5.89 -11.05 -10.25
C SER A 125 4.74 -10.58 -9.36
N SER A 126 3.51 -10.49 -9.90
CA SER A 126 2.32 -10.13 -9.13
C SER A 126 1.88 -11.18 -8.11
N ILE A 127 2.33 -12.43 -8.25
CA ILE A 127 2.15 -13.49 -7.25
C ILE A 127 3.36 -13.56 -6.32
N LEU A 128 4.56 -13.53 -6.91
CA LEU A 128 5.81 -13.76 -6.20
C LEU A 128 6.10 -12.69 -5.14
N THR A 129 5.85 -11.42 -5.46
CA THR A 129 6.10 -10.32 -4.51
C THR A 129 5.22 -10.40 -3.26
N PRO A 130 3.86 -10.44 -3.34
CA PRO A 130 3.04 -10.55 -2.14
C PRO A 130 3.28 -11.86 -1.39
N PHE A 131 3.56 -12.97 -2.09
CA PHE A 131 3.94 -14.22 -1.44
C PHE A 131 5.22 -14.06 -0.60
N ALA A 132 6.27 -13.49 -1.17
CA ALA A 132 7.55 -13.33 -0.49
C ALA A 132 7.46 -12.34 0.69
N LEU A 133 6.71 -11.24 0.54
CA LEU A 133 6.45 -10.31 1.64
C LEU A 133 5.59 -10.93 2.74
N GLY A 134 4.59 -11.75 2.38
CA GLY A 134 3.81 -12.52 3.35
C GLY A 134 4.67 -13.56 4.08
N ALA A 135 5.59 -14.23 3.38
CA ALA A 135 6.53 -15.17 3.99
C ALA A 135 7.48 -14.50 4.98
N VAL A 136 7.90 -13.25 4.71
CA VAL A 136 8.64 -12.41 5.67
C VAL A 136 7.82 -12.17 6.93
N ILE A 137 6.56 -11.75 6.79
CA ILE A 137 5.67 -11.54 7.94
C ILE A 137 5.48 -12.84 8.72
N GLY A 138 5.27 -13.97 8.07
CA GLY A 138 5.14 -15.26 8.74
C GLY A 138 6.42 -15.77 9.41
N ALA A 139 7.60 -15.37 8.91
CA ALA A 139 8.88 -15.70 9.54
C ALA A 139 9.06 -14.93 10.85
N ILE A 140 8.66 -13.65 10.84
CA ILE A 140 8.61 -12.80 12.03
C ILE A 140 7.55 -13.34 13.01
N ALA A 141 6.37 -13.69 12.51
CA ALA A 141 5.25 -14.20 13.32
C ALA A 141 5.61 -15.52 14.02
N SER A 142 6.29 -16.44 13.33
CA SER A 142 6.72 -17.71 13.90
C SER A 142 7.99 -17.63 14.75
N GLY A 143 8.56 -16.43 14.93
CA GLY A 143 9.74 -16.22 15.78
C GLY A 143 11.02 -16.83 15.22
N ARG A 144 11.12 -16.99 13.90
CA ARG A 144 12.31 -17.57 13.22
C ARG A 144 13.37 -16.54 12.84
N VAL A 145 13.16 -15.28 13.23
CA VAL A 145 14.12 -14.20 13.04
C VAL A 145 14.84 -13.93 14.37
N PRO A 146 16.02 -14.50 14.61
CA PRO A 146 16.79 -14.18 15.80
C PRO A 146 17.27 -12.72 15.74
N VAL A 147 17.30 -12.06 16.89
CA VAL A 147 17.88 -10.71 17.08
C VAL A 147 19.34 -10.71 16.61
N GLY A 148 20.00 -9.59 16.32
CA GLY A 148 21.39 -9.58 15.81
C GLY A 148 21.52 -9.85 14.30
N ASN A 149 22.68 -9.50 13.76
CA ASN A 149 22.95 -9.53 12.32
C ASN A 149 23.37 -10.93 11.85
N ALA A 150 22.76 -11.42 10.77
CA ALA A 150 23.08 -12.69 10.11
C ALA A 150 23.08 -13.92 11.04
N ARG A 151 22.21 -13.93 12.07
CA ARG A 151 22.09 -15.06 13.01
C ARG A 151 21.06 -16.12 12.58
N GLY A 152 20.14 -15.78 11.69
CA GLY A 152 19.14 -16.72 11.18
C GLY A 152 19.59 -17.39 9.88
N ASP A 153 18.97 -18.52 9.56
CA ASP A 153 19.25 -19.27 8.33
C ASP A 153 18.49 -18.68 7.13
N LEU A 154 19.15 -18.53 6.00
CA LEU A 154 18.61 -17.82 4.83
C LEU A 154 17.45 -18.54 4.13
N ALA A 155 17.26 -19.84 4.36
CA ALA A 155 16.24 -20.65 3.72
C ALA A 155 15.12 -21.05 4.69
N THR A 156 15.48 -21.73 5.77
CA THR A 156 14.53 -22.29 6.74
C THR A 156 13.80 -21.23 7.56
N SER A 157 14.37 -20.02 7.69
CA SER A 157 13.69 -18.93 8.41
C SER A 157 12.38 -18.49 7.74
N TRP A 158 12.22 -18.70 6.43
CA TRP A 158 11.01 -18.33 5.69
C TRP A 158 10.34 -19.48 4.94
N LEU A 159 10.96 -20.66 4.86
CA LEU A 159 10.38 -21.88 4.28
C LEU A 159 9.75 -22.80 5.33
N ASN A 160 9.02 -22.21 6.28
CA ASN A 160 8.25 -22.92 7.29
C ASN A 160 6.75 -22.84 7.01
N GLU A 161 5.97 -23.63 7.74
CA GLU A 161 4.53 -23.76 7.55
C GLU A 161 3.82 -22.41 7.69
N THR A 162 4.10 -21.66 8.77
CA THR A 162 3.51 -20.33 8.99
C THR A 162 3.88 -19.34 7.88
N SER A 163 5.15 -19.27 7.48
CA SER A 163 5.62 -18.36 6.42
C SER A 163 4.99 -18.66 5.07
N ILE A 164 5.02 -19.93 4.64
CA ILE A 164 4.43 -20.34 3.36
C ILE A 164 2.93 -20.05 3.39
N PHE A 165 2.26 -20.38 4.49
CA PHE A 165 0.84 -20.14 4.66
C PHE A 165 0.48 -18.64 4.59
N ILE A 166 1.19 -17.77 5.33
CA ILE A 166 0.94 -16.32 5.30
C ILE A 166 1.27 -15.74 3.92
N GLY A 167 2.29 -16.27 3.22
CA GLY A 167 2.57 -15.93 1.83
C GLY A 167 1.40 -16.25 0.90
N VAL A 168 0.81 -17.46 1.02
CA VAL A 168 -0.38 -17.85 0.25
C VAL A 168 -1.59 -16.97 0.60
N LEU A 169 -1.80 -16.69 1.89
CA LEU A 169 -2.86 -15.81 2.36
C LEU A 169 -2.72 -14.39 1.80
N ALA A 170 -1.50 -13.87 1.69
CA ALA A 170 -1.24 -12.56 1.10
C ALA A 170 -1.63 -12.52 -0.39
N VAL A 171 -1.31 -13.56 -1.16
CA VAL A 171 -1.74 -13.68 -2.57
C VAL A 171 -3.27 -13.78 -2.69
N ALA A 172 -3.91 -14.61 -1.86
CA ALA A 172 -5.36 -14.76 -1.86
C ALA A 172 -6.07 -13.45 -1.50
N THR A 173 -5.56 -12.74 -0.50
CA THR A 173 -6.06 -11.42 -0.06
C THR A 173 -5.88 -10.37 -1.15
N ALA A 174 -4.73 -10.37 -1.84
CA ALA A 174 -4.48 -9.50 -2.99
C ALA A 174 -5.50 -9.75 -4.11
N ALA A 175 -5.70 -11.01 -4.51
CA ALA A 175 -6.69 -11.40 -5.52
C ALA A 175 -8.12 -11.00 -5.12
N TYR A 176 -8.47 -11.13 -3.83
CA TYR A 176 -9.74 -10.67 -3.27
C TYR A 176 -9.92 -9.15 -3.36
N LEU A 177 -8.96 -8.36 -2.85
CA LEU A 177 -9.00 -6.90 -2.89
C LEU A 177 -9.13 -6.38 -4.33
N ALA A 178 -8.34 -6.96 -5.24
CA ALA A 178 -8.38 -6.60 -6.66
C ALA A 178 -9.75 -6.87 -7.27
N ALA A 179 -10.37 -8.02 -6.99
CA ALA A 179 -11.68 -8.34 -7.54
C ALA A 179 -12.77 -7.38 -7.03
N VAL A 180 -12.73 -6.99 -5.76
CA VAL A 180 -13.66 -5.98 -5.21
C VAL A 180 -13.46 -4.63 -5.88
N TYR A 181 -12.21 -4.19 -6.03
CA TYR A 181 -11.88 -2.92 -6.67
C TYR A 181 -12.27 -2.89 -8.14
N LEU A 182 -11.98 -3.96 -8.89
CA LEU A 182 -12.29 -4.07 -10.31
C LEU A 182 -13.79 -4.19 -10.58
N ALA A 183 -14.56 -4.84 -9.68
CA ALA A 183 -16.01 -4.83 -9.73
C ALA A 183 -16.57 -3.42 -9.50
N ALA A 184 -16.04 -2.68 -8.51
CA ALA A 184 -16.41 -1.31 -8.24
C ALA A 184 -16.14 -0.38 -9.44
N ASP A 185 -14.96 -0.54 -10.04
CA ASP A 185 -14.56 0.24 -11.20
C ASP A 185 -15.41 -0.10 -12.44
N ALA A 186 -15.67 -1.39 -12.70
CA ALA A 186 -16.54 -1.83 -13.78
C ALA A 186 -17.98 -1.30 -13.65
N ALA A 187 -18.50 -1.24 -12.42
CA ALA A 187 -19.81 -0.64 -12.13
C ALA A 187 -19.80 0.87 -12.39
N ARG A 188 -18.71 1.57 -11.99
CA ARG A 188 -18.52 3.01 -12.21
C ARG A 188 -18.51 3.38 -13.69
N ILE A 189 -17.82 2.61 -14.52
CA ILE A 189 -17.74 2.86 -15.98
C ILE A 189 -18.93 2.27 -16.77
N GLY A 190 -19.96 1.74 -16.10
CA GLY A 190 -21.17 1.23 -16.76
C GLY A 190 -20.97 -0.05 -17.58
N ARG A 191 -20.04 -0.94 -17.19
CA ARG A 191 -19.75 -2.21 -17.88
C ARG A 191 -20.30 -3.42 -17.11
N PRO A 192 -21.60 -3.78 -17.27
CA PRO A 192 -22.26 -4.80 -16.45
C PRO A 192 -21.68 -6.20 -16.61
N ASP A 193 -21.14 -6.53 -17.79
CA ASP A 193 -20.51 -7.83 -18.05
C ASP A 193 -19.21 -8.02 -17.24
N LEU A 194 -18.41 -6.96 -17.13
CA LEU A 194 -17.19 -6.94 -16.35
C LEU A 194 -17.53 -6.88 -14.86
N GLU A 195 -18.51 -6.08 -14.47
CA GLU A 195 -19.01 -6.02 -13.09
C GLU A 195 -19.43 -7.40 -12.61
N ARG A 196 -20.29 -8.11 -13.35
CA ARG A 196 -20.75 -9.46 -12.97
C ARG A 196 -19.57 -10.44 -12.89
N ALA A 197 -18.63 -10.34 -13.82
CA ALA A 197 -17.46 -11.22 -13.87
C ALA A 197 -16.52 -11.01 -12.67
N PHE A 198 -16.30 -9.76 -12.23
CA PHE A 198 -15.48 -9.45 -11.06
C PHE A 198 -16.23 -9.64 -9.74
N ARG A 199 -17.56 -9.45 -9.71
CA ARG A 199 -18.40 -9.77 -8.55
C ARG A 199 -18.29 -11.24 -8.15
N VAL A 200 -18.41 -12.15 -9.11
CA VAL A 200 -18.27 -13.60 -8.85
C VAL A 200 -16.87 -13.91 -8.33
N ARG A 201 -15.83 -13.32 -8.95
CA ARG A 201 -14.44 -13.47 -8.51
C ARG A 201 -14.23 -12.95 -7.10
N ALA A 202 -14.77 -11.79 -6.76
CA ALA A 202 -14.65 -11.18 -5.44
C ALA A 202 -15.28 -12.04 -4.35
N ILE A 203 -16.44 -12.65 -4.62
CA ILE A 203 -17.09 -13.56 -3.69
C ILE A 203 -16.27 -14.86 -3.56
N ALA A 204 -15.86 -15.45 -4.67
CA ALA A 204 -15.09 -16.69 -4.67
C ALA A 204 -13.75 -16.54 -3.92
N THR A 205 -12.97 -15.50 -4.25
CA THR A 205 -11.68 -15.25 -3.56
C THR A 205 -11.87 -14.71 -2.16
N GLY A 206 -12.96 -14.00 -1.86
CA GLY A 206 -13.32 -13.61 -0.49
C GLY A 206 -13.60 -14.83 0.39
N ILE A 207 -14.35 -15.82 -0.11
CA ILE A 207 -14.59 -17.08 0.59
C ILE A 207 -13.28 -17.86 0.77
N VAL A 208 -12.46 -17.97 -0.27
CA VAL A 208 -11.15 -18.66 -0.19
C VAL A 208 -10.22 -17.95 0.80
N ALA A 209 -10.09 -16.63 0.74
CA ALA A 209 -9.27 -15.86 1.66
C ALA A 209 -9.76 -15.97 3.11
N GLY A 210 -11.08 -15.95 3.34
CA GLY A 210 -11.68 -16.17 4.65
C GLY A 210 -11.45 -17.60 5.18
N ALA A 211 -11.64 -18.61 4.33
CA ALA A 211 -11.37 -20.01 4.67
C ALA A 211 -9.88 -20.24 4.98
N LEU A 212 -8.98 -19.65 4.19
CA LEU A 212 -7.55 -19.64 4.48
C LEU A 212 -7.31 -18.96 5.82
N ALA A 213 -7.76 -17.72 6.04
CA ALA A 213 -7.55 -17.01 7.31
C ALA A 213 -7.99 -17.82 8.54
N LEU A 214 -9.13 -18.52 8.46
CA LEU A 214 -9.60 -19.41 9.52
C LEU A 214 -8.74 -20.67 9.65
N GLY A 215 -8.39 -21.33 8.54
CA GLY A 215 -7.48 -22.50 8.55
C GLY A 215 -6.07 -22.15 9.02
N GLY A 216 -5.64 -20.92 8.79
CA GLY A 216 -4.37 -20.37 9.25
C GLY A 216 -4.27 -20.31 10.76
N LEU A 217 -5.40 -20.19 11.48
CA LEU A 217 -5.40 -20.27 12.93
C LEU A 217 -4.89 -21.65 13.40
N ALA A 218 -5.25 -22.75 12.74
CA ALA A 218 -4.73 -24.07 13.09
C ALA A 218 -3.21 -24.19 12.85
N ILE A 219 -2.72 -23.68 11.73
CA ILE A 219 -1.28 -23.69 11.42
C ILE A 219 -0.50 -22.84 12.44
N VAL A 220 -1.02 -21.66 12.77
CA VAL A 220 -0.43 -20.77 13.79
C VAL A 220 -0.51 -21.38 15.19
N HIS A 221 -1.51 -22.20 15.49
CA HIS A 221 -1.60 -22.94 16.76
C HIS A 221 -0.42 -23.88 16.96
N ASP A 222 -0.06 -24.60 15.91
CA ASP A 222 0.97 -25.65 15.94
C ASP A 222 2.39 -25.06 15.81
N ASP A 223 2.57 -24.09 14.91
CA ASP A 223 3.89 -23.60 14.50
C ASP A 223 4.27 -22.23 15.13
N ALA A 224 3.30 -21.46 15.63
CA ALA A 224 3.50 -20.10 16.15
C ALA A 224 2.63 -19.78 17.38
N ARG A 225 2.76 -20.62 18.43
CA ARG A 225 1.88 -20.60 19.61
C ARG A 225 1.69 -19.22 20.26
N ARG A 226 2.74 -18.41 20.30
CA ARG A 226 2.68 -17.03 20.83
C ARG A 226 1.66 -16.17 20.08
N ILE A 227 1.68 -16.23 18.76
CA ILE A 227 0.74 -15.47 17.91
C ILE A 227 -0.66 -16.05 18.05
N TRP A 228 -0.80 -17.37 18.16
CA TRP A 228 -2.10 -18.00 18.44
C TRP A 228 -2.71 -17.44 19.73
N ASP A 229 -1.96 -17.44 20.83
CA ASP A 229 -2.46 -16.95 22.12
C ASP A 229 -2.83 -15.46 22.03
N GLY A 230 -2.02 -14.65 21.34
CA GLY A 230 -2.30 -13.24 21.10
C GLY A 230 -3.51 -12.97 20.21
N LEU A 231 -3.77 -13.81 19.20
CA LEU A 231 -4.93 -13.70 18.29
C LEU A 231 -6.22 -14.27 18.89
N THR A 232 -6.13 -15.18 19.86
CA THR A 232 -7.30 -15.82 20.48
C THR A 232 -7.70 -15.20 21.81
N THR A 233 -6.92 -14.23 22.31
CA THR A 233 -7.21 -13.53 23.56
C THR A 233 -7.19 -12.01 23.38
N GLY A 234 -7.83 -11.30 24.31
CA GLY A 234 -7.75 -9.84 24.44
C GLY A 234 -8.05 -9.06 23.14
N ALA A 235 -7.17 -8.11 22.82
CA ALA A 235 -7.32 -7.21 21.68
C ALA A 235 -7.13 -7.91 20.31
N GLY A 236 -6.33 -8.97 20.24
CA GLY A 236 -6.13 -9.71 19.00
C GLY A 236 -7.39 -10.48 18.58
N LEU A 237 -8.11 -11.08 19.54
CA LEU A 237 -9.42 -11.68 19.27
C LEU A 237 -10.41 -10.65 18.74
N GLY A 238 -10.43 -9.46 19.33
CA GLY A 238 -11.22 -8.33 18.85
C GLY A 238 -10.90 -7.99 17.39
N ALA A 239 -9.61 -7.94 17.02
CA ALA A 239 -9.20 -7.70 15.65
C ALA A 239 -9.66 -8.82 14.68
N VAL A 240 -9.51 -10.10 15.07
CA VAL A 240 -9.99 -11.23 14.26
C VAL A 240 -11.50 -11.13 14.01
N VAL A 241 -12.28 -10.85 15.07
CA VAL A 241 -13.75 -10.69 14.96
C VAL A 241 -14.11 -9.51 14.06
N VAL A 242 -13.50 -8.34 14.27
CA VAL A 242 -13.76 -7.15 13.45
C VAL A 242 -13.41 -7.39 11.99
N SER A 243 -12.28 -8.06 11.72
CA SER A 243 -11.90 -8.42 10.34
C SER A 243 -12.89 -9.39 9.70
N GLY A 244 -13.30 -10.43 10.43
CA GLY A 244 -14.29 -11.40 9.96
C GLY A 244 -15.64 -10.72 9.64
N LEU A 245 -16.12 -9.85 10.52
CA LEU A 245 -17.34 -9.06 10.30
C LEU A 245 -17.21 -8.12 9.11
N ALA A 246 -16.06 -7.44 8.95
CA ALA A 246 -15.80 -6.57 7.81
C ALA A 246 -15.71 -7.35 6.48
N GLY A 247 -15.15 -8.56 6.50
CA GLY A 247 -15.14 -9.49 5.38
C GLY A 247 -16.56 -9.91 4.97
N VAL A 248 -17.38 -10.35 5.93
CA VAL A 248 -18.79 -10.70 5.70
C VAL A 248 -19.58 -9.50 5.19
N ALA A 249 -19.41 -8.32 5.80
CA ALA A 249 -20.03 -7.09 5.36
C ALA A 249 -19.67 -6.78 3.90
N THR A 250 -18.38 -6.95 3.53
CA THR A 250 -17.94 -6.79 2.14
C THR A 250 -18.69 -7.74 1.21
N MET A 251 -18.79 -9.03 1.57
CA MET A 251 -19.48 -10.02 0.75
C MET A 251 -20.95 -9.64 0.52
N LEU A 252 -21.65 -9.22 1.57
CA LEU A 252 -23.05 -8.78 1.50
C LEU A 252 -23.20 -7.51 0.65
N LEU A 253 -22.27 -6.57 0.75
CA LEU A 253 -22.28 -5.34 -0.04
C LEU A 253 -21.99 -5.60 -1.52
N VAL A 254 -21.04 -6.49 -1.83
CA VAL A 254 -20.74 -6.96 -3.19
C VAL A 254 -21.95 -7.68 -3.81
N LEU A 255 -22.66 -8.51 -3.04
CA LEU A 255 -23.89 -9.16 -3.49
C LEU A 255 -25.01 -8.16 -3.79
N ARG A 256 -25.07 -7.05 -3.05
CA ARG A 256 -26.05 -5.96 -3.25
C ARG A 256 -25.56 -4.89 -4.24
N SER A 257 -24.47 -5.12 -4.97
CA SER A 257 -23.85 -4.14 -5.88
C SER A 257 -23.56 -2.77 -5.23
N ARG A 258 -23.27 -2.74 -3.93
CA ARG A 258 -22.91 -1.53 -3.15
C ARG A 258 -21.39 -1.41 -3.02
N TYR A 259 -20.72 -1.19 -4.14
CA TYR A 259 -19.26 -1.34 -4.21
C TYR A 259 -18.44 -0.27 -3.48
N GLU A 260 -18.95 0.94 -3.31
CA GLU A 260 -18.25 2.00 -2.58
C GLU A 260 -17.96 1.62 -1.13
N PHE A 261 -19.01 1.18 -0.42
CA PHE A 261 -18.89 0.66 0.93
C PHE A 261 -18.10 -0.66 0.97
N ALA A 262 -18.27 -1.52 -0.05
CA ALA A 262 -17.53 -2.78 -0.14
C ALA A 262 -16.01 -2.56 -0.16
N ARG A 263 -15.51 -1.54 -0.87
CA ARG A 263 -14.06 -1.20 -0.87
C ARG A 263 -13.59 -0.81 0.53
N VAL A 264 -14.37 -0.03 1.25
CA VAL A 264 -14.04 0.42 2.62
C VAL A 264 -14.02 -0.78 3.57
N THR A 265 -15.05 -1.62 3.56
CA THR A 265 -15.09 -2.80 4.44
C THR A 265 -14.00 -3.81 4.09
N ALA A 266 -13.64 -3.96 2.80
CA ALA A 266 -12.52 -4.80 2.38
C ALA A 266 -11.18 -4.28 2.91
N ALA A 267 -10.95 -2.97 2.77
CA ALA A 267 -9.76 -2.31 3.29
C ALA A 267 -9.66 -2.45 4.81
N VAL A 268 -10.77 -2.26 5.53
CA VAL A 268 -10.84 -2.45 6.99
C VAL A 268 -10.52 -3.90 7.36
N ALA A 269 -11.08 -4.89 6.66
CA ALA A 269 -10.82 -6.30 6.95
C ALA A 269 -9.32 -6.62 6.90
N VAL A 270 -8.62 -6.13 5.87
CA VAL A 270 -7.18 -6.36 5.68
C VAL A 270 -6.33 -5.53 6.65
N ALA A 271 -6.65 -4.25 6.84
CA ALA A 271 -5.94 -3.38 7.78
C ALA A 271 -6.02 -3.91 9.22
N VAL A 272 -7.18 -4.45 9.61
CA VAL A 272 -7.39 -5.04 10.94
C VAL A 272 -6.66 -6.37 11.08
N ILE A 273 -6.49 -7.16 10.02
CA ILE A 273 -5.61 -8.36 10.07
C ILE A 273 -4.17 -7.95 10.37
N VAL A 274 -3.65 -6.92 9.68
CA VAL A 274 -2.30 -6.40 9.90
C VAL A 274 -2.15 -5.87 11.34
N ALA A 275 -3.12 -5.09 11.81
CA ALA A 275 -3.13 -4.58 13.18
C ALA A 275 -3.25 -5.71 14.23
N GLY A 276 -4.10 -6.71 13.96
CA GLY A 276 -4.30 -7.87 14.83
C GLY A 276 -3.04 -8.71 14.99
N TRP A 277 -2.28 -8.91 13.91
CA TRP A 277 -0.96 -9.54 13.98
C TRP A 277 0.00 -8.76 14.90
N ALA A 278 0.10 -7.45 14.72
CA ALA A 278 0.98 -6.64 15.56
C ALA A 278 0.55 -6.60 17.02
N LEU A 279 -0.76 -6.59 17.30
CA LEU A 279 -1.30 -6.70 18.66
C LEU A 279 -0.98 -8.06 19.29
N ALA A 280 -1.06 -9.14 18.51
CA ALA A 280 -0.74 -10.49 18.96
C ALA A 280 0.76 -10.71 19.22
N GLN A 281 1.62 -9.90 18.61
CA GLN A 281 3.06 -10.00 18.76
C GLN A 281 3.60 -9.28 20.00
N ARG A 282 2.86 -8.30 20.54
CA ARG A 282 3.27 -7.50 21.71
C ARG A 282 3.58 -8.38 22.93
N PRO A 283 4.56 -7.98 23.78
CA PRO A 283 5.34 -6.73 23.74
C PRO A 283 6.60 -6.78 22.84
N ASP A 284 6.91 -7.94 22.27
CA ASP A 284 8.12 -8.19 21.50
C ASP A 284 7.94 -7.75 20.03
N ILE A 285 8.99 -7.25 19.39
CA ILE A 285 9.06 -7.14 17.92
C ILE A 285 9.68 -8.42 17.34
N LEU A 286 10.71 -8.93 18.01
CA LEU A 286 11.40 -10.18 17.70
C LEU A 286 11.57 -10.99 19.00
N PRO A 287 11.78 -12.31 18.92
CA PRO A 287 11.95 -13.14 20.12
C PRO A 287 13.04 -12.59 21.06
N GLY A 288 12.64 -12.15 22.25
CA GLY A 288 13.55 -11.58 23.25
C GLY A 288 14.04 -10.15 22.95
N LEU A 289 13.33 -9.41 22.09
CA LEU A 289 13.55 -7.99 21.84
C LEU A 289 12.22 -7.25 21.90
N THR A 290 12.02 -6.52 22.98
CA THR A 290 10.82 -5.69 23.18
C THR A 290 10.82 -4.46 22.26
N ILE A 291 9.65 -3.86 22.06
CA ILE A 291 9.51 -2.61 21.28
C ILE A 291 10.41 -1.50 21.85
N GLU A 292 10.53 -1.41 23.17
CA GLU A 292 11.32 -0.40 23.86
C GLU A 292 12.83 -0.63 23.69
N GLU A 293 13.29 -1.88 23.80
CA GLU A 293 14.69 -2.25 23.57
C GLU A 293 15.10 -2.13 22.11
N ALA A 294 14.17 -2.35 21.18
CA ALA A 294 14.42 -2.20 19.75
C ALA A 294 14.51 -0.73 19.32
N ALA A 295 13.91 0.18 20.09
CA ALA A 295 13.75 1.57 19.71
C ALA A 295 15.09 2.32 19.64
N ALA A 296 15.22 3.19 18.65
CA ALA A 296 16.35 4.10 18.52
C ALA A 296 16.40 5.13 19.66
N SER A 297 17.45 5.96 19.67
CA SER A 297 17.59 7.03 20.65
C SER A 297 16.38 7.99 20.61
N HIS A 298 16.07 8.60 21.75
CA HIS A 298 14.94 9.53 21.86
C HIS A 298 14.97 10.63 20.79
N SER A 299 16.15 11.22 20.52
CA SER A 299 16.32 12.23 19.48
C SER A 299 16.01 11.71 18.08
N ALA A 300 16.42 10.48 17.76
CA ALA A 300 16.11 9.84 16.48
C ALA A 300 14.60 9.60 16.35
N LEU A 301 13.92 9.11 17.40
CA LEU A 301 12.47 8.90 17.38
C LEU A 301 11.70 10.21 17.16
N VAL A 302 12.09 11.28 17.85
CA VAL A 302 11.49 12.61 17.66
C VAL A 302 11.71 13.10 16.22
N ALA A 303 12.93 12.98 15.69
CA ALA A 303 13.25 13.37 14.32
C ALA A 303 12.42 12.59 13.29
N VAL A 304 12.26 11.28 13.48
CA VAL A 304 11.40 10.44 12.63
C VAL A 304 9.96 10.91 12.69
N ILE A 305 9.39 11.10 13.89
CA ILE A 305 7.98 11.52 14.03
C ILE A 305 7.74 12.88 13.38
N VAL A 306 8.62 13.85 13.62
CA VAL A 306 8.53 15.17 13.00
C VAL A 306 8.67 15.05 11.48
N GLY A 307 9.69 14.35 10.99
CA GLY A 307 9.93 14.15 9.56
C GLY A 307 8.75 13.49 8.84
N VAL A 308 8.12 12.49 9.46
CA VAL A 308 6.89 11.87 8.94
C VAL A 308 5.73 12.87 8.95
N GLY A 309 5.56 13.64 10.01
CA GLY A 309 4.55 14.70 10.08
C GLY A 309 4.71 15.71 8.93
N LEU A 310 5.94 16.18 8.69
CA LEU A 310 6.27 17.07 7.57
C LEU A 310 5.97 16.43 6.21
N GLY A 311 6.43 15.19 6.01
CA GLY A 311 6.21 14.44 4.78
C GLY A 311 4.72 14.20 4.51
N ALA A 312 3.94 13.89 5.54
CA ALA A 312 2.50 13.66 5.44
C ALA A 312 1.74 14.91 4.99
N VAL A 313 2.18 16.11 5.37
CA VAL A 313 1.59 17.38 4.91
C VAL A 313 1.73 17.56 3.40
N LEU A 314 2.78 17.02 2.79
CA LEU A 314 2.95 17.04 1.33
C LEU A 314 2.25 15.84 0.67
N LEU A 315 2.43 14.65 1.24
CA LEU A 315 2.03 13.37 0.64
C LEU A 315 0.51 13.16 0.68
N LEU A 316 -0.16 13.43 1.81
CA LEU A 316 -1.60 13.17 1.90
C LEU A 316 -2.41 14.05 0.94
N PRO A 317 -2.15 15.36 0.80
CA PRO A 317 -2.86 16.19 -0.19
C PRO A 317 -2.57 15.78 -1.64
N SER A 318 -1.34 15.38 -1.97
CA SER A 318 -1.01 14.95 -3.34
C SER A 318 -1.75 13.65 -3.70
N LEU A 319 -1.82 12.68 -2.78
CA LEU A 319 -2.60 11.46 -2.98
C LEU A 319 -4.09 11.72 -3.04
N ALA A 320 -4.62 12.60 -2.18
CA ALA A 320 -6.03 12.98 -2.21
C ALA A 320 -6.40 13.64 -3.54
N LEU A 321 -5.52 14.48 -4.09
CA LEU A 321 -5.69 15.08 -5.41
C LEU A 321 -5.66 14.01 -6.51
N LEU A 322 -4.65 13.14 -6.51
CA LEU A 322 -4.50 12.08 -7.52
C LEU A 322 -5.71 11.14 -7.56
N PHE A 323 -6.06 10.56 -6.42
CA PHE A 323 -7.20 9.64 -6.32
C PHE A 323 -8.53 10.38 -6.57
N GLY A 324 -8.66 11.63 -6.13
CA GLY A 324 -9.84 12.45 -6.38
C GLY A 324 -10.07 12.72 -7.86
N LEU A 325 -9.01 13.03 -8.62
CA LEU A 325 -9.09 13.23 -10.07
C LEU A 325 -9.43 11.93 -10.80
N PHE A 326 -8.81 10.81 -10.41
CA PHE A 326 -9.06 9.50 -11.01
C PHE A 326 -10.49 9.01 -10.73
N LEU A 327 -10.96 9.08 -9.48
CA LEU A 327 -12.31 8.65 -9.09
C LEU A 327 -13.41 9.45 -9.79
N ARG A 328 -13.17 10.73 -10.09
CA ARG A 328 -14.09 11.59 -10.85
C ARG A 328 -14.13 11.28 -12.36
N GLY A 329 -13.34 10.32 -12.84
CA GLY A 329 -13.36 9.88 -14.24
C GLY A 329 -12.69 10.83 -15.22
N ARG A 330 -11.91 11.80 -14.74
CA ARG A 330 -11.20 12.77 -15.62
C ARG A 330 -10.18 12.12 -16.57
N PHE A 331 -9.81 10.87 -16.31
CA PHE A 331 -8.87 10.10 -17.14
C PHE A 331 -9.51 8.88 -17.84
N ASP A 332 -10.84 8.73 -17.75
CA ASP A 332 -11.52 7.60 -18.39
C ASP A 332 -11.57 7.84 -19.92
N PRO A 333 -11.01 6.96 -20.78
CA PRO A 333 -10.88 7.21 -22.22
C PRO A 333 -12.19 7.30 -23.04
N HIS A 334 -13.38 7.32 -22.42
CA HIS A 334 -14.66 7.26 -23.12
C HIS A 334 -15.76 8.10 -22.46
N VAL A 335 -15.66 9.44 -22.55
CA VAL A 335 -16.81 10.37 -22.61
C VAL A 335 -16.47 11.57 -23.51
N VAL A 336 -15.87 11.33 -24.67
CA VAL A 336 -15.78 12.35 -25.73
C VAL A 336 -16.28 11.70 -27.02
N GLU A 337 -17.59 11.77 -27.26
CA GLU A 337 -18.00 12.06 -28.64
C GLU A 337 -17.43 13.45 -28.96
N PRO A 338 -16.86 13.68 -30.15
CA PRO A 338 -16.39 15.01 -30.52
C PRO A 338 -17.63 15.91 -30.75
N GLU A 339 -18.20 16.39 -29.65
CA GLU A 339 -19.21 17.44 -29.68
C GLU A 339 -18.50 18.71 -30.16
N PRO A 340 -19.04 19.45 -31.15
CA PRO A 340 -18.47 20.72 -31.57
C PRO A 340 -18.52 21.69 -30.39
N VAL A 341 -17.36 21.88 -29.75
CA VAL A 341 -17.18 22.70 -28.55
C VAL A 341 -17.71 24.11 -28.81
N ARG A 342 -18.85 24.46 -28.22
CA ARG A 342 -19.25 25.85 -28.02
C ARG A 342 -18.59 26.33 -26.74
N VAL A 343 -17.43 26.98 -26.88
CA VAL A 343 -16.71 27.59 -25.76
C VAL A 343 -17.54 28.75 -25.20
N SER A 344 -18.24 28.52 -24.09
CA SER A 344 -18.69 29.60 -23.21
C SER A 344 -17.52 30.01 -22.32
N ALA A 345 -17.12 31.29 -22.39
CA ALA A 345 -15.94 31.84 -21.72
C ALA A 345 -15.89 31.52 -20.20
N PRO A 346 -14.81 30.91 -19.69
CA PRO A 346 -14.62 30.74 -18.25
C PRO A 346 -14.41 32.08 -17.55
N ARG A 347 -14.95 32.24 -16.34
CA ARG A 347 -14.60 33.36 -15.45
C ARG A 347 -13.15 33.21 -14.98
N ALA A 348 -12.31 34.20 -15.26
CA ALA A 348 -10.89 34.21 -14.93
C ALA A 348 -10.62 34.05 -13.42
N ALA A 349 -9.98 32.96 -13.02
CA ALA A 349 -9.39 32.82 -11.69
C ALA A 349 -8.03 33.52 -11.67
N HIS A 350 -7.88 34.55 -10.83
CA HIS A 350 -6.62 35.30 -10.71
C HIS A 350 -5.56 34.50 -9.94
N VAL A 351 -4.50 34.08 -10.62
CA VAL A 351 -3.29 33.52 -10.01
C VAL A 351 -2.57 34.63 -9.24
N ARG A 352 -2.30 34.45 -7.93
CA ARG A 352 -1.56 35.42 -7.11
C ARG A 352 -0.06 35.06 -7.08
N PRO A 353 0.82 35.74 -7.84
CA PRO A 353 2.26 35.42 -7.93
C PRO A 353 2.99 35.54 -6.59
N GLN A 354 2.44 36.31 -5.65
CA GLN A 354 2.96 36.49 -4.29
C GLN A 354 3.00 35.20 -3.47
N LEU A 355 2.12 34.23 -3.74
CA LEU A 355 2.07 32.95 -3.02
C LEU A 355 3.28 32.06 -3.36
N GLY A 356 3.67 31.98 -4.63
CA GLY A 356 4.84 31.21 -5.05
C GLY A 356 6.15 31.80 -4.52
N LEU A 357 6.25 33.13 -4.51
CA LEU A 357 7.43 33.83 -3.97
C LEU A 357 7.57 33.62 -2.45
N SER A 358 6.44 33.66 -1.72
CA SER A 358 6.39 33.42 -0.28
C SER A 358 6.75 31.98 0.08
N ALA A 359 6.32 31.02 -0.74
CA ALA A 359 6.72 29.63 -0.60
C ALA A 359 8.25 29.49 -0.74
N LEU A 360 8.83 30.04 -1.81
CA LEU A 360 10.28 29.95 -2.05
C LEU A 360 11.11 30.56 -0.91
N ALA A 361 10.67 31.69 -0.35
CA ALA A 361 11.32 32.32 0.80
C ALA A 361 11.29 31.40 2.04
N CYS A 362 10.15 30.75 2.29
CA CYS A 362 10.00 29.79 3.38
C CYS A 362 10.91 28.56 3.21
N LEU A 363 11.13 28.10 1.97
CA LEU A 363 12.06 26.98 1.68
C LEU A 363 13.50 27.36 2.01
N VAL A 364 13.94 28.54 1.56
CA VAL A 364 15.32 29.00 1.78
C VAL A 364 15.58 29.19 3.27
N VAL A 365 14.70 29.93 3.96
CA VAL A 365 14.84 30.17 5.42
C VAL A 365 14.76 28.85 6.20
N GLY A 366 13.80 27.99 5.86
CA GLY A 366 13.61 26.70 6.52
C GLY A 366 14.80 25.76 6.33
N GLY A 367 15.31 25.65 5.10
CA GLY A 367 16.49 24.84 4.78
C GLY A 367 17.73 25.36 5.49
N THR A 368 17.99 26.67 5.43
CA THR A 368 19.18 27.26 6.07
C THR A 368 19.17 27.06 7.58
N LEU A 369 18.05 27.33 8.26
CA LEU A 369 17.95 27.19 9.71
C LEU A 369 18.00 25.75 10.20
N THR A 370 17.56 24.79 9.38
CA THR A 370 17.56 23.37 9.77
C THR A 370 18.91 22.69 9.50
N PHE A 371 19.63 23.09 8.45
CA PHE A 371 20.89 22.44 8.06
C PHE A 371 22.15 23.05 8.66
N PHE A 372 22.15 24.37 8.92
CA PHE A 372 23.38 25.08 9.29
C PHE A 372 23.44 25.52 10.75
N PHE A 373 22.37 25.33 11.52
CA PHE A 373 22.29 25.79 12.91
C PHE A 373 21.88 24.66 13.86
N GLU A 374 22.72 24.34 14.84
CA GLU A 374 22.47 23.24 15.79
C GLU A 374 21.61 23.64 17.00
N THR A 375 21.14 24.88 17.08
CA THR A 375 20.39 25.38 18.25
C THR A 375 18.91 24.99 18.19
N SER A 376 18.33 24.63 19.34
CA SER A 376 16.95 24.12 19.42
C SER A 376 15.90 25.10 18.88
N TRP A 377 16.09 26.41 19.08
CA TRP A 377 15.17 27.42 18.56
C TRP A 377 15.28 27.56 17.03
N ALA A 378 16.48 27.42 16.47
CA ALA A 378 16.69 27.48 15.02
C ALA A 378 16.02 26.30 14.31
N HIS A 379 16.08 25.10 14.90
CA HIS A 379 15.35 23.94 14.38
C HIS A 379 13.83 24.13 14.42
N ILE A 380 13.27 24.71 15.50
CA ILE A 380 11.81 24.97 15.58
C ILE A 380 11.36 25.94 14.49
N ILE A 381 12.11 27.04 14.29
CA ILE A 381 11.80 28.04 13.26
C ILE A 381 12.02 27.44 11.86
N GLY A 382 13.11 26.69 11.67
CA GLY A 382 13.45 26.04 10.41
C GLY A 382 12.37 25.06 9.96
N VAL A 383 11.93 24.18 10.85
CA VAL A 383 10.84 23.22 10.62
C VAL A 383 9.51 23.94 10.35
N SER A 384 9.21 25.00 11.09
CA SER A 384 7.98 25.79 10.89
C SER A 384 7.95 26.50 9.52
N ALA A 385 9.10 27.02 9.08
CA ALA A 385 9.24 27.63 7.76
C ALA A 385 9.13 26.59 6.63
N LEU A 386 9.71 25.39 6.80
CA LEU A 386 9.53 24.28 5.83
C LEU A 386 8.06 23.84 5.72
N LEU A 387 7.32 23.80 6.83
CA LEU A 387 5.87 23.54 6.81
C LEU A 387 5.10 24.61 6.04
N ALA A 388 5.43 25.88 6.27
CA ALA A 388 4.81 27.01 5.57
C ALA A 388 5.11 26.98 4.06
N PHE A 389 6.33 26.59 3.66
CA PHE A 389 6.68 26.37 2.26
C PHE A 389 5.76 25.34 1.60
N VAL A 390 5.58 24.17 2.23
CA VAL A 390 4.74 23.10 1.69
C VAL A 390 3.30 23.55 1.52
N GLY A 391 2.72 24.19 2.56
CA GLY A 391 1.34 24.69 2.50
C GLY A 391 1.12 25.75 1.43
N LEU A 392 2.02 26.74 1.34
CA LEU A 392 1.95 27.81 0.34
C LEU A 392 2.21 27.30 -1.09
N GLY A 393 3.15 26.37 -1.24
CA GLY A 393 3.46 25.71 -2.51
C GLY A 393 2.27 24.92 -3.05
N PHE A 394 1.56 24.17 -2.20
CA PHE A 394 0.37 23.43 -2.60
C PHE A 394 -0.76 24.35 -3.09
N VAL A 395 -1.02 25.45 -2.36
CA VAL A 395 -2.05 26.44 -2.76
C VAL A 395 -1.68 27.12 -4.08
N ALA A 396 -0.41 27.47 -4.27
CA ALA A 396 0.06 28.06 -5.51
C ALA A 396 -0.07 27.09 -6.70
N LEU A 397 0.30 25.82 -6.51
CA LEU A 397 0.22 24.79 -7.55
C LEU A 397 -1.25 24.48 -7.91
N ALA A 398 -2.13 24.35 -6.91
CA ALA A 398 -3.56 24.12 -7.14
C ALA A 398 -4.21 25.29 -7.91
N ALA A 399 -3.79 26.53 -7.63
CA ALA A 399 -4.26 27.70 -8.37
C ALA A 399 -3.73 27.74 -9.82
N LEU A 400 -2.50 27.27 -10.07
CA LEU A 400 -1.92 27.17 -11.42
C LEU A 400 -2.60 26.07 -12.25
N VAL A 401 -2.85 24.90 -11.66
CA VAL A 401 -3.56 23.80 -12.33
C VAL A 401 -4.99 24.21 -12.68
N ALA A 402 -5.66 24.96 -11.81
CA ALA A 402 -6.99 25.52 -12.08
C ALA A 402 -7.00 26.59 -13.20
N ALA A 403 -5.84 27.22 -13.48
CA ALA A 403 -5.69 28.24 -14.52
C ALA A 403 -5.26 27.65 -15.87
N GLY A 404 -4.48 26.55 -15.88
CA GLY A 404 -4.02 25.86 -17.11
C GLY A 404 -5.12 25.12 -17.87
N ASP A 405 -6.22 24.76 -17.21
CA ASP A 405 -7.44 24.18 -17.81
C ASP A 405 -8.24 25.23 -18.66
N GLN A 406 -7.69 26.44 -18.87
CA GLN A 406 -8.32 27.55 -19.62
C GLN A 406 -7.53 28.00 -20.87
N SER A 407 -6.37 27.40 -21.18
CA SER A 407 -5.48 27.83 -22.27
C SER A 407 -5.41 26.90 -23.49
N ASP A 408 -6.11 25.76 -23.46
CA ASP A 408 -6.35 24.86 -24.60
C ASP A 408 -7.86 24.84 -24.91
#